data_AF-A0A9J6DXI7-F1
#
_entry.id   AF-A0A9J6DXI7-F1
#
_cell.length_a   1.000
_cell.length_b   1.000
_cell.length_c   1.000
_cell.angle_alpha   90.00
_cell.angle_beta   90.00
_cell.angle_gamma   90.00
#
_symmetry.space_group_name_H-M   'P 1'
#
loop_
_entity.id
_entity.type
_entity.pdbx_description
1 polymer ?
#
loop_
_entity_poly.entity_id
_entity_poly.type
_entity_poly.pdbx_seq_one_letter_code
_entity_poly.pdbx_strand_id
1 'polypeptide(L)'
;MVVATKDFVRKALRQRQDITQFGEYIIGSAAAAHKYWTWNLHSSFDGRPLSQSPATPGSTGWLGEGTMFLKGSEFIDLVKFDIAAIPNLTRLKRGQNTSKRCHAGCDSPEPLGHILQRCHRTRHHLSSIAS
;
A
#
# COMPACT_ATOMS: atom_id res chain seq x y z
N MET A 1 -11.74 -44.70 9.27
CA MET A 1 -11.07 -43.80 10.24
C MET A 1 -9.58 -43.82 9.92
N VAL A 2 -9.04 -42.78 9.26
CA VAL A 2 -7.63 -42.76 8.88
C VAL A 2 -6.82 -42.32 10.10
N VAL A 3 -6.03 -43.22 10.67
CA VAL A 3 -5.12 -42.89 11.77
C VAL A 3 -3.93 -42.15 11.17
N ALA A 4 -3.72 -40.91 11.57
CA ALA A 4 -2.55 -40.13 11.14
C ALA A 4 -1.27 -40.88 11.54
N THR A 5 -0.42 -41.19 10.57
CA THR A 5 0.87 -41.84 10.82
C THR A 5 1.80 -40.88 11.57
N LYS A 6 2.70 -41.40 12.40
CA LYS A 6 3.66 -40.59 13.18
C LYS A 6 4.47 -39.64 12.28
N ASP A 7 4.82 -40.09 11.07
CA ASP A 7 5.60 -39.30 10.13
C ASP A 7 4.80 -38.14 9.53
N PHE A 8 3.51 -38.35 9.26
CA PHE A 8 2.63 -37.26 8.83
C PHE A 8 2.53 -36.17 9.91
N VAL A 9 2.31 -36.57 11.16
CA VAL A 9 2.22 -35.62 12.29
C VAL A 9 3.52 -34.84 12.47
N ARG A 10 4.68 -35.52 12.42
CA ARG A 10 5.99 -34.86 12.50
C ARG A 10 6.21 -33.86 11.36
N LYS A 11 5.84 -34.22 10.13
CA LYS A 11 5.97 -33.34 8.96
C LYS A 11 5.07 -32.11 9.10
N ALA A 12 3.82 -32.30 9.52
CA ALA A 12 2.88 -31.20 9.74
C ALA A 12 3.34 -30.24 10.84
N LEU A 13 3.93 -30.76 11.93
CA LEU A 13 4.48 -29.96 13.01
C LEU A 13 5.69 -29.13 12.56
N ARG A 14 6.60 -29.71 11.76
CA ARG A 14 7.73 -28.97 11.17
C ARG A 14 7.26 -27.88 10.24
N GLN A 15 6.36 -28.20 9.30
CA GLN A 15 5.81 -27.22 8.37
C GLN A 15 5.14 -26.06 9.13
N ARG A 16 4.42 -26.36 10.20
CA ARG A 16 3.87 -25.33 11.10
C ARG A 16 4.97 -24.49 11.74
N GLN A 17 6.03 -25.11 12.29
CA GLN A 17 7.14 -24.35 12.88
C GLN A 17 7.77 -23.41 11.84
N ASP A 18 8.09 -23.92 10.66
CA ASP A 18 8.72 -23.16 9.57
C ASP A 18 7.90 -21.95 9.14
N ILE A 19 6.57 -22.07 9.03
CA ILE A 19 5.70 -20.94 8.64
C ILE A 19 5.41 -19.97 9.79
N THR A 20 5.65 -20.36 11.04
CA THR A 20 5.41 -19.51 12.21
C THR A 20 6.67 -18.79 12.68
N GLN A 21 7.86 -19.21 12.25
CA GLN A 21 9.11 -18.60 12.65
C GLN A 21 9.53 -17.50 11.68
N PHE A 22 9.62 -16.27 12.19
CA PHE A 22 10.10 -15.10 11.44
C PHE A 22 11.29 -14.48 12.18
N GLY A 23 12.50 -14.85 11.74
CA GLY A 23 13.73 -14.50 12.44
C GLY A 23 13.76 -15.09 13.85
N GLU A 24 13.86 -14.22 14.85
CA GLU A 24 13.82 -14.59 16.28
C GLU A 24 12.40 -14.70 16.85
N TYR A 25 11.36 -14.36 16.07
CA TYR A 25 9.98 -14.30 16.54
C TYR A 25 9.17 -15.54 16.15
N ILE A 26 8.34 -16.03 17.07
CA ILE A 26 7.39 -17.14 16.83
C ILE A 26 5.97 -16.58 16.77
N ILE A 27 5.36 -16.64 15.59
CA ILE A 27 4.02 -16.16 15.27
C ILE A 27 3.06 -17.36 15.23
N GLY A 28 2.73 -17.89 16.41
CA GLY A 28 1.91 -19.11 16.53
C GLY A 28 0.40 -18.91 16.47
N SER A 29 -0.09 -17.67 16.40
CA SER A 29 -1.52 -17.35 16.43
C SER A 29 -1.85 -16.10 15.61
N ALA A 30 -3.11 -15.94 15.23
CA ALA A 30 -3.59 -14.75 14.51
C ALA A 30 -3.34 -13.45 15.31
N ALA A 31 -3.53 -13.48 16.63
CA ALA A 31 -3.26 -12.34 17.50
C ALA A 31 -1.76 -12.00 17.55
N ALA A 32 -0.90 -13.01 17.64
CA ALA A 32 0.56 -12.82 17.58
C ALA A 32 0.98 -12.25 16.21
N ALA A 33 0.37 -12.72 15.12
CA ALA A 33 0.62 -12.22 13.77
C ALA A 33 0.25 -10.74 13.64
N HIS A 34 -0.97 -10.39 14.07
CA HIS A 34 -1.43 -9.01 14.03
C HIS A 34 -0.51 -8.08 14.84
N LYS A 35 -0.11 -8.50 16.03
CA LYS A 35 0.80 -7.72 16.89
C LYS A 35 2.18 -7.54 16.24
N TYR A 36 2.78 -8.62 15.73
CA TYR A 36 4.09 -8.58 15.10
C TYR A 36 4.10 -7.71 13.84
N TRP A 37 3.15 -7.92 12.93
CA TRP A 37 3.11 -7.17 11.68
C TRP A 37 2.80 -5.69 11.89
N THR A 38 1.91 -5.37 12.84
CA THR A 38 1.65 -3.97 13.23
C THR A 38 2.91 -3.30 13.77
N TRP A 39 3.61 -3.97 14.69
CA TRP A 39 4.87 -3.45 15.24
C TRP A 39 5.94 -3.27 14.15
N ASN A 40 6.13 -4.28 13.29
CA ASN A 40 7.12 -4.26 12.23
C ASN A 40 6.85 -3.13 11.21
N LEU A 41 5.57 -2.95 10.84
CA LEU A 41 5.14 -1.85 9.99
C LEU A 41 5.45 -0.49 10.64
N HIS A 42 4.97 -0.25 11.86
CA HIS A 42 5.16 1.05 12.54
C HIS A 42 6.60 1.34 12.93
N SER A 43 7.46 0.32 13.00
CA SER A 43 8.91 0.49 13.24
C SER A 43 9.67 0.89 11.98
N SER A 44 9.09 0.68 10.79
CA SER A 44 9.70 1.10 9.52
C SER A 44 9.60 2.62 9.31
N PHE A 45 10.47 3.18 8.48
CA PHE A 45 10.46 4.61 8.17
C PHE A 45 9.13 5.08 7.57
N ASP A 46 8.60 4.33 6.60
CA ASP A 46 7.35 4.67 5.90
C ASP A 46 6.10 4.33 6.73
N GLY A 47 6.19 3.36 7.65
CA GLY A 47 5.06 2.97 8.49
C GLY A 47 4.97 3.73 9.82
N ARG A 48 6.05 4.38 10.28
CA ARG A 48 6.04 5.19 11.51
C ARG A 48 4.98 6.31 11.49
N PRO A 49 4.78 7.07 10.40
CA PRO A 49 3.69 8.04 10.32
C PRO A 49 2.29 7.40 10.43
N LEU A 50 2.13 6.14 9.99
CA LEU A 50 0.86 5.40 10.03
C LEU A 50 0.48 4.95 11.44
N SER A 51 1.40 5.00 12.42
CA SER A 51 1.10 4.61 13.80
C SER A 51 0.02 5.50 14.44
N GLN A 52 -0.20 6.69 13.90
CA GLN A 52 -1.20 7.65 14.36
C GLN A 52 -2.52 7.55 13.60
N SER A 53 -2.61 6.75 12.53
CA SER A 53 -3.84 6.57 11.76
C SER A 53 -5.06 6.12 12.59
N PRO A 54 -4.92 5.32 13.67
CA PRO A 54 -6.06 5.01 14.55
C PRO A 54 -6.68 6.25 15.22
N ALA A 55 -5.94 7.35 15.37
CA ALA A 55 -6.44 8.61 15.92
C ALA A 55 -7.23 9.45 14.89
N THR A 56 -7.25 9.04 13.62
CA THR A 56 -7.91 9.76 12.53
C THR A 56 -8.92 8.87 11.77
N PRO A 57 -9.91 8.27 12.47
CA PRO A 57 -10.83 7.30 11.87
C PRO A 57 -11.65 7.89 10.71
N GLY A 58 -11.92 9.20 10.72
CA GLY A 58 -12.63 9.86 9.62
C GLY A 58 -11.85 9.87 8.29
N SER A 59 -10.51 9.82 8.33
CA SER A 59 -9.67 9.84 7.12
C SER A 59 -9.50 8.46 6.46
N THR A 60 -9.58 7.38 7.25
CA THR A 60 -9.31 6.01 6.79
C THR A 60 -10.49 5.06 6.99
N GLY A 61 -11.60 5.51 7.54
CA GLY A 61 -12.77 4.67 7.86
C GLY A 61 -13.34 3.97 6.63
N TRP A 62 -13.36 4.66 5.50
CA TRP A 62 -13.83 4.13 4.22
C TRP A 62 -13.04 2.89 3.74
N LEU A 63 -11.79 2.70 4.18
CA LEU A 63 -11.00 1.50 3.86
C LEU A 63 -11.59 0.23 4.49
N GLY A 64 -12.27 0.37 5.63
CA GLY A 64 -12.90 -0.72 6.36
C GLY A 64 -14.32 -1.03 5.91
N GLU A 65 -14.95 -0.13 5.14
CA GLU A 65 -16.34 -0.27 4.66
C GLU A 65 -16.45 -1.25 3.47
N GLY A 66 -15.31 -1.72 2.94
CA GLY A 66 -15.24 -2.70 1.86
C GLY A 66 -15.01 -2.08 0.48
N THR A 67 -15.23 -2.85 -0.59
CA THR A 67 -14.81 -2.45 -1.94
C THR A 67 -15.75 -1.46 -2.63
N MET A 68 -16.84 -1.00 -1.99
CA MET A 68 -17.81 -0.06 -2.57
C MET A 68 -18.28 -0.44 -3.99
N PHE A 69 -18.66 -1.71 -4.19
CA PHE A 69 -19.03 -2.28 -5.49
C PHE A 69 -17.92 -2.34 -6.56
N LEU A 70 -16.69 -1.93 -6.23
CA LEU A 70 -15.52 -2.11 -7.09
C LEU A 70 -15.02 -3.54 -7.03
N LYS A 71 -14.38 -4.00 -8.11
CA LYS A 71 -13.53 -5.19 -8.07
C LYS A 71 -12.37 -4.95 -7.11
N GLY A 72 -11.85 -6.02 -6.50
CA GLY A 72 -10.72 -5.91 -5.57
C GLY A 72 -9.49 -5.18 -6.17
N SER A 73 -9.21 -5.39 -7.47
CA SER A 73 -8.14 -4.68 -8.17
C SER A 73 -8.39 -3.18 -8.30
N GLU A 74 -9.63 -2.78 -8.61
CA GLU A 74 -10.04 -1.38 -8.76
C GLU A 74 -10.02 -0.67 -7.40
N PHE A 75 -10.46 -1.34 -6.34
CA PHE A 75 -10.35 -0.84 -4.97
C PHE A 75 -8.89 -0.59 -4.59
N ILE A 76 -7.99 -1.54 -4.88
CA ILE A 76 -6.54 -1.37 -4.64
C ILE A 76 -5.99 -0.15 -5.40
N ASP A 77 -6.39 0.05 -6.65
CA ASP A 77 -5.94 1.20 -7.44
C ASP A 77 -6.51 2.53 -6.91
N LEU A 78 -7.75 2.53 -6.43
CA LEU A 78 -8.34 3.68 -5.74
C LEU A 78 -7.57 4.00 -4.45
N VAL A 79 -7.21 3.01 -3.64
CA VAL A 79 -6.38 3.21 -2.44
C VAL A 79 -5.03 3.81 -2.82
N LYS A 80 -4.37 3.28 -3.85
CA LYS A 80 -3.10 3.86 -4.35
C LYS A 80 -3.27 5.30 -4.81
N PHE A 81 -4.40 5.65 -5.43
CA PHE A 81 -4.71 7.01 -5.85
C PHE A 81 -4.80 7.94 -4.65
N ASP A 82 -5.60 7.57 -3.64
CA ASP A 82 -5.87 8.36 -2.44
C ASP A 82 -4.60 8.69 -1.65
N ILE A 83 -3.74 7.69 -1.43
CA ILE A 83 -2.47 7.87 -0.71
C ILE A 83 -1.31 8.40 -1.59
N ALA A 84 -1.61 8.84 -2.81
CA ALA A 84 -0.62 9.28 -3.80
C ALA A 84 0.51 8.26 -4.09
N ALA A 85 0.16 6.98 -4.13
CA ALA A 85 1.03 5.84 -4.43
C ALA A 85 1.01 5.33 -5.86
N ILE A 86 0.25 5.97 -6.75
CA ILE A 86 0.35 5.68 -8.18
C ILE A 86 1.77 5.96 -8.69
N PRO A 87 2.37 5.07 -9.49
CA PRO A 87 3.65 5.30 -10.14
C PRO A 87 3.65 6.62 -10.93
N ASN A 88 4.53 7.53 -10.54
CA ASN A 88 4.82 8.78 -11.25
C ASN A 88 6.33 9.05 -11.16
N LEU A 89 6.88 9.90 -12.01
CA LEU A 89 8.32 10.14 -12.02
C LEU A 89 8.86 10.63 -10.68
N THR A 90 8.12 11.49 -9.99
CA THR A 90 8.59 12.03 -8.70
C THR A 90 8.76 10.92 -7.66
N ARG A 91 7.87 9.93 -7.65
CA ARG A 91 7.94 8.76 -6.78
C ARG A 91 9.00 7.76 -7.24
N LEU A 92 9.02 7.41 -8.52
CA LEU A 92 9.94 6.42 -9.09
C LEU A 92 11.40 6.88 -9.07
N LYS A 93 11.66 8.18 -9.15
CA LYS A 93 12.99 8.79 -9.09
C LYS A 93 13.29 9.43 -7.73
N ARG A 94 12.53 9.09 -6.68
CA ARG A 94 12.82 9.56 -5.32
C ARG A 94 14.22 9.11 -4.93
N GLY A 95 14.99 10.02 -4.30
CA GLY A 95 16.39 9.75 -3.93
C GLY A 95 17.39 9.70 -5.08
N GLN A 96 16.93 9.77 -6.34
CA GLN A 96 17.80 9.82 -7.50
C GLN A 96 18.01 11.26 -7.96
N ASN A 97 19.23 11.54 -8.45
CA ASN A 97 19.58 12.81 -9.09
C ASN A 97 19.24 12.75 -10.60
N THR A 98 17.96 12.56 -10.92
CA THR A 98 17.46 12.48 -12.29
C THR A 98 16.27 13.41 -12.49
N SER A 99 16.04 13.83 -13.74
CA SER A 99 14.93 14.73 -14.07
C SER A 99 13.58 14.11 -13.72
N LYS A 100 12.75 14.86 -12.99
CA LYS A 100 11.38 14.50 -12.59
C LYS A 100 10.34 15.33 -13.34
N ARG A 101 10.73 15.90 -14.48
CA ARG A 101 9.89 16.75 -15.32
C ARG A 101 8.73 15.95 -15.89
N CYS A 102 7.55 16.57 -15.96
CA CYS A 102 6.35 15.97 -16.52
C CYS A 102 6.59 15.36 -17.91
N HIS A 103 6.29 14.08 -18.06
CA HIS A 103 6.38 13.36 -19.31
C HIS A 103 5.43 13.89 -20.39
N ALA A 104 4.37 14.60 -20.01
CA ALA A 104 3.49 15.30 -20.94
C ALA A 104 4.07 16.63 -21.47
N GLY A 105 5.32 16.97 -21.12
CA GLY A 105 6.00 18.17 -21.61
C GLY A 105 5.70 19.45 -20.81
N CYS A 106 5.05 19.35 -19.64
CA CYS A 106 4.82 20.53 -18.80
C CYS A 106 6.14 21.07 -18.21
N ASP A 107 6.21 22.38 -17.99
CA ASP A 107 7.34 23.05 -17.32
C ASP A 107 7.31 22.87 -15.78
N SER A 108 6.97 21.67 -15.30
CA SER A 108 6.78 21.37 -13.88
C SER A 108 7.23 19.95 -13.56
N PRO A 109 7.65 19.66 -12.30
CA PRO A 109 7.81 18.29 -11.84
C PRO A 109 6.52 17.48 -12.01
N GLU A 110 6.63 16.15 -11.99
CA GLU A 110 5.51 15.21 -12.16
C GLU A 110 5.11 14.51 -10.84
N PRO A 111 4.64 15.22 -9.81
CA PRO A 111 3.93 14.59 -8.70
C PRO A 111 2.49 14.30 -9.13
N LEU A 112 1.82 13.39 -8.41
CA LEU A 112 0.42 13.06 -8.68
C LEU A 112 -0.49 14.31 -8.69
N GLY A 113 -0.28 15.27 -7.79
CA GLY A 113 -1.03 16.52 -7.77
C GLY A 113 -0.90 17.35 -9.07
N HIS A 114 0.28 17.37 -9.70
CA HIS A 114 0.44 18.01 -11.02
C HIS A 114 -0.37 17.27 -12.06
N ILE A 115 -0.23 15.94 -12.13
CA ILE A 115 -0.96 15.10 -13.08
C ILE A 115 -2.46 15.37 -12.95
N LEU A 116 -3.03 15.33 -11.75
CA LEU A 116 -4.48 15.42 -11.60
C LEU A 116 -5.03 16.84 -11.79
N GLN A 117 -4.33 17.85 -11.28
CA GLN A 117 -4.90 19.19 -11.13
C GLN A 117 -4.42 20.19 -12.18
N ARG A 118 -3.23 19.98 -12.77
CA ARG A 118 -2.52 21.02 -13.56
C ARG A 118 -2.09 20.57 -14.95
N CYS A 119 -1.79 19.28 -15.13
CA CYS A 119 -1.27 18.76 -16.38
C CYS A 119 -2.32 18.88 -17.49
N HIS A 120 -1.96 19.46 -18.62
CA HIS A 120 -2.87 19.65 -19.76
C HIS A 120 -3.40 18.33 -20.33
N ARG A 121 -2.64 17.24 -20.18
CA ARG A 121 -2.99 15.91 -20.73
C ARG A 121 -4.19 15.28 -20.03
N THR A 122 -4.37 15.58 -18.75
CA THR A 122 -5.34 14.96 -17.84
C THR A 122 -6.38 15.95 -17.35
N ARG A 123 -6.05 17.25 -17.34
CA ARG A 123 -7.03 18.31 -17.15
C ARG A 123 -7.95 18.33 -18.38
N HIS A 124 -9.21 17.98 -18.20
CA HIS A 124 -10.23 18.24 -19.22
C HIS A 124 -10.27 19.74 -19.52
N HIS A 125 -10.06 20.08 -20.79
CA HIS A 125 -10.05 21.44 -21.31
C HIS A 125 -11.39 22.17 -21.04
N LEU A 126 -11.43 23.04 -20.02
CA LEU A 126 -12.09 24.33 -20.16
C LEU A 126 -11.06 25.26 -20.81
N SER A 127 -11.00 25.22 -22.14
CA SER A 127 -10.29 26.21 -22.95
C SER A 127 -11.30 26.81 -23.92
N SER A 128 -12.08 27.79 -23.44
CA SER A 128 -12.92 28.68 -24.27
C SER A 128 -13.38 29.97 -23.56
N ILE A 129 -12.66 30.49 -22.54
CA ILE A 129 -12.96 31.82 -21.98
C ILE A 129 -11.66 32.55 -21.68
N ALA A 130 -11.01 33.02 -22.74
CA ALA A 130 -10.06 34.14 -22.73
C ALA A 130 -9.60 34.37 -24.18
N SER A 131 -10.46 35.03 -24.96
CA SER A 131 -10.11 35.72 -26.20
C SER A 131 -11.02 36.93 -26.30
#